data_AF-A0A0P7AAW5-F1
#
_entry.id   AF-A0A0P7AAW5-F1
#
_cell.length_a   1.000
_cell.length_b   1.000
_cell.length_c   1.000
_cell.angle_alpha   90.00
_cell.angle_beta   90.00
_cell.angle_gamma   90.00
#
_symmetry.space_group_name_H-M   'P 1'
#
loop_
_entity.id
_entity.type
_entity.pdbx_description
1 polymer ?
#
loop_
_entity_poly.entity_id
_entity_poly.type
_entity_poly.pdbx_seq_one_letter_code
_entity_poly.pdbx_strand_id
1 'polypeptide(L)'
;MNTQIGVGLLVGAVTGTSIYIWNSDNFTKPQKIILLFCIVFPPAQWILAIILFFYNSSVKPSLNVNLNSSSKESTPKTKKQGLSTTEQKQSVEILKEKGLLNESEYQEKIDIIEKQIKIDKIYKSKEYLNLKSLFESGLFTKDEFENKVELLKTKASENNSFIQSDFVREKLIGIWKDNVGTIEFWDDNTFVFNDKNKDITNGSWSVDNSDIIEIRFNSRLEKFYILELSEKTLSYEHNNSRFTLKKENLI
;
A
#
# COMPACT_ATOMS: atom_id res chain seq x y z
N MET A 1 -49.98 45.66 -2.51
CA MET A 1 -48.62 45.63 -3.08
C MET A 1 -48.78 45.65 -4.59
N ASN A 2 -48.24 46.65 -5.31
CA ASN A 2 -48.42 46.74 -6.77
C ASN A 2 -47.80 45.48 -7.41
N THR A 3 -48.64 44.65 -8.02
CA THR A 3 -48.26 43.40 -8.69
C THR A 3 -47.16 43.63 -9.73
N GLN A 4 -47.16 44.79 -10.38
CA GLN A 4 -46.13 45.22 -11.33
C GLN A 4 -44.74 45.40 -10.69
N ILE A 5 -44.67 45.91 -9.46
CA ILE A 5 -43.40 46.09 -8.73
C ILE A 5 -42.82 44.72 -8.33
N GLY A 6 -43.67 43.79 -7.91
CA GLY A 6 -43.25 42.42 -7.56
C GLY A 6 -42.69 41.64 -8.75
N VAL A 7 -43.35 41.75 -9.92
CA VAL A 7 -42.88 41.11 -11.15
C VAL A 7 -41.54 41.71 -11.61
N GLY A 8 -41.40 43.04 -11.56
CA GLY A 8 -40.14 43.71 -11.91
C GLY A 8 -38.97 43.28 -11.02
N LEU A 9 -39.19 43.16 -9.71
CA LEU A 9 -38.19 42.67 -8.76
C LEU A 9 -37.79 41.23 -9.05
N LEU A 10 -38.77 40.36 -9.34
CA LEU A 10 -38.53 38.96 -9.66
C LEU A 10 -37.71 38.80 -10.95
N VAL A 11 -38.11 39.48 -12.03
CA VAL A 11 -37.37 39.47 -13.30
C VAL A 11 -35.96 40.02 -13.12
N GLY A 12 -35.79 41.09 -12.34
CA GLY A 12 -34.48 41.66 -11.98
C GLY A 12 -33.60 40.67 -11.22
N ALA A 13 -34.15 39.97 -10.23
CA ALA A 13 -33.43 38.96 -9.46
C ALA A 13 -33.00 37.76 -10.32
N VAL A 14 -33.88 37.28 -11.20
CA VAL A 14 -33.59 36.16 -12.12
C VAL A 14 -32.51 36.54 -13.13
N THR A 15 -32.61 37.75 -13.69
CA THR A 15 -31.63 38.25 -14.65
C THR A 15 -30.27 38.47 -13.98
N GLY A 16 -30.25 39.10 -12.79
CA GLY A 16 -29.04 39.35 -12.03
C GLY A 16 -28.33 38.05 -11.60
N THR A 17 -29.10 37.07 -11.10
CA THR A 17 -28.55 35.75 -10.74
C THR A 17 -28.01 35.00 -11.96
N SER A 18 -28.69 35.07 -13.10
CA SER A 18 -28.22 34.45 -14.34
C SER A 18 -26.90 35.07 -14.84
N ILE A 19 -26.78 36.40 -14.79
CA ILE A 19 -25.53 37.12 -15.13
C ILE A 19 -24.42 36.73 -14.17
N TYR A 20 -24.70 36.67 -12.87
CA TYR A 20 -23.73 36.26 -11.85
C TYR A 20 -23.21 34.83 -12.12
N ILE A 21 -24.10 33.87 -12.37
CA ILE A 21 -23.73 32.48 -12.70
C ILE A 21 -22.87 32.42 -13.96
N TRP A 22 -23.23 33.20 -14.99
CA TRP A 22 -22.49 33.22 -16.26
C TRP A 22 -21.06 33.73 -16.10
N ASN A 23 -20.86 34.78 -15.30
CA ASN A 23 -19.55 35.40 -15.07
C ASN A 23 -18.72 34.70 -13.98
N SER A 24 -19.32 33.85 -13.15
CA SER A 24 -18.61 33.20 -12.04
C SER A 24 -17.71 32.04 -12.49
N ASP A 25 -16.51 31.94 -11.92
CA ASP A 25 -15.60 30.79 -12.08
C ASP A 25 -15.95 29.60 -11.18
N ASN A 26 -17.02 29.73 -10.40
CA ASN A 26 -17.52 28.67 -9.52
C ASN A 26 -18.32 27.61 -10.28
N PHE A 27 -18.69 27.86 -11.53
CA PHE A 27 -19.46 26.93 -12.35
C PHE A 27 -18.68 26.55 -13.62
N THR A 28 -18.73 25.27 -13.98
CA THR A 28 -18.17 24.78 -15.24
C THR A 28 -19.06 25.22 -16.42
N LYS A 29 -18.49 25.29 -17.63
CA LYS A 29 -19.23 25.62 -18.87
C LYS A 29 -20.53 24.80 -19.04
N PRO A 30 -20.57 23.47 -18.86
CA PRO A 30 -21.82 22.71 -18.98
C PRO A 30 -22.83 23.05 -17.89
N GLN A 31 -22.38 23.29 -16.64
CA GLN A 31 -23.27 23.70 -15.55
C GLN A 31 -23.91 25.07 -15.82
N LYS A 32 -23.15 26.02 -16.38
CA LYS A 32 -23.68 27.33 -16.81
C LYS A 32 -24.78 27.17 -17.87
N ILE A 33 -24.59 26.27 -18.83
CA ILE A 33 -25.58 25.98 -19.88
C ILE A 33 -26.86 25.37 -19.29
N ILE A 34 -26.73 24.39 -18.38
CA ILE A 34 -27.88 23.77 -17.71
C ILE A 34 -28.65 24.80 -16.88
N LEU A 35 -27.94 25.61 -16.09
CA LEU A 35 -28.54 26.66 -15.27
C LEU A 35 -29.22 27.75 -16.11
N LEU A 36 -28.69 28.06 -17.30
CA LEU A 36 -29.31 28.99 -18.22
C LEU A 36 -30.63 28.45 -18.79
N PHE A 37 -30.69 27.14 -19.09
CA PHE A 37 -31.95 26.50 -19.50
C PHE A 37 -33.01 26.56 -18.38
N CYS A 38 -32.59 26.49 -17.13
CA CYS A 38 -33.47 26.60 -15.96
C CYS A 38 -34.00 28.01 -15.69
N ILE A 39 -33.67 29.03 -16.48
CA ILE A 39 -34.19 30.40 -16.30
C ILE A 39 -35.71 30.50 -16.40
N VAL A 40 -36.34 29.55 -17.12
CA VAL A 40 -37.81 29.42 -17.24
C VAL A 40 -38.45 29.05 -15.90
N PHE A 41 -37.70 28.43 -14.99
CA PHE A 41 -38.17 28.03 -13.66
C PHE A 41 -37.16 28.46 -12.58
N PRO A 42 -37.18 29.75 -12.18
CA PRO A 42 -36.21 30.32 -11.26
C PRO A 42 -36.00 29.58 -9.93
N PRO A 43 -37.04 29.02 -9.28
CA PRO A 43 -36.83 28.26 -8.05
C PRO A 43 -35.91 27.04 -8.25
N ALA A 44 -36.03 26.30 -9.36
CA ALA A 44 -35.11 25.19 -9.63
C ALA A 44 -33.72 25.69 -10.03
N GLN A 45 -33.64 26.82 -10.76
CA GLN A 45 -32.34 27.43 -11.08
C GLN A 45 -31.54 27.73 -9.81
N TRP A 46 -32.18 28.28 -8.77
CA TRP A 46 -31.51 28.59 -7.50
C TRP A 46 -31.10 27.34 -6.72
N ILE A 47 -31.99 26.36 -6.60
CA ILE A 47 -31.68 25.10 -5.90
C ILE A 47 -30.51 24.39 -6.59
N LEU A 48 -30.54 24.30 -7.93
CA LEU A 48 -29.47 23.66 -8.69
C LEU A 48 -28.17 24.46 -8.61
N ALA A 49 -28.23 25.80 -8.64
CA ALA A 49 -27.05 26.65 -8.48
C ALA A 49 -26.37 26.43 -7.12
N ILE A 50 -27.14 26.28 -6.04
CA ILE A 50 -26.61 26.01 -4.70
C ILE A 50 -25.94 24.63 -4.65
N ILE A 51 -26.59 23.58 -5.15
CA ILE A 51 -26.03 22.22 -5.17
C ILE A 51 -24.72 22.19 -5.95
N LEU A 52 -24.71 22.79 -7.14
CA LEU A 52 -23.52 22.83 -8.00
C LEU A 52 -22.40 23.68 -7.40
N PHE A 53 -22.74 24.76 -6.70
CA PHE A 53 -21.76 25.59 -5.99
C PHE A 53 -21.04 24.80 -4.91
N PHE A 54 -21.77 24.08 -4.05
CA PHE A 54 -21.17 23.22 -3.01
C PHE A 54 -20.39 22.06 -3.62
N TYR A 55 -20.94 21.39 -4.64
CA TYR A 55 -20.25 20.30 -5.33
C TYR A 55 -18.91 20.77 -5.92
N ASN A 56 -18.88 21.92 -6.60
CA ASN A 56 -17.64 22.47 -7.17
C ASN A 56 -16.68 22.99 -6.11
N SER A 57 -17.19 23.47 -4.98
CA SER A 57 -16.38 23.88 -3.84
C SER A 57 -15.69 22.69 -3.17
N SER A 58 -16.37 21.54 -3.03
CA SER A 58 -15.79 20.29 -2.51
C SER A 58 -14.80 19.62 -3.46
N VAL A 59 -14.91 19.87 -4.76
CA VAL A 59 -14.06 19.26 -5.82
C VAL A 59 -12.83 20.13 -6.16
N LYS A 60 -12.67 21.31 -5.58
CA LYS A 60 -11.44 22.14 -5.73
C LYS A 60 -10.49 22.03 -4.51
N PRO A 61 -9.79 20.90 -4.26
CA PRO A 61 -8.52 20.97 -3.58
C PRO A 61 -7.46 21.40 -4.62
N SER A 62 -7.04 22.66 -4.53
CA SER A 62 -5.80 23.21 -5.10
C SER A 62 -5.40 22.73 -6.52
N LEU A 63 -5.73 23.51 -7.55
CA LEU A 63 -5.03 23.43 -8.82
C LEU A 63 -4.83 24.83 -9.38
N ASN A 64 -3.68 25.40 -9.03
CA ASN A 64 -3.02 26.41 -9.82
C ASN A 64 -1.83 25.73 -10.51
N VAL A 65 -1.50 26.21 -11.70
CA VAL A 65 -0.41 25.78 -12.61
C VAL A 65 -0.80 24.77 -13.73
N ASN A 66 -1.44 25.36 -14.75
CA ASN A 66 -0.99 25.51 -16.14
C ASN A 66 -0.61 24.31 -17.05
N LEU A 67 -1.28 24.34 -18.23
CA LEU A 67 -0.76 24.18 -19.61
C LEU A 67 -0.19 22.81 -20.01
N ASN A 68 -0.96 21.99 -20.74
CA ASN A 68 -1.14 22.12 -22.20
C ASN A 68 -1.95 20.96 -22.78
N SER A 69 -2.74 21.29 -23.79
CA SER A 69 -3.61 20.45 -24.59
C SER A 69 -2.86 19.46 -25.49
N SER A 70 -3.30 18.21 -25.52
CA SER A 70 -3.50 17.49 -26.79
C SER A 70 -4.45 16.32 -26.59
N SER A 71 -5.41 16.22 -27.49
CA SER A 71 -6.55 15.32 -27.54
C SER A 71 -6.18 13.87 -27.80
N LYS A 72 -6.82 12.93 -27.08
CA LYS A 72 -7.44 11.72 -27.63
C LYS A 72 -8.29 10.97 -26.58
N GLU A 73 -9.59 10.94 -26.88
CA GLU A 73 -10.53 9.83 -26.70
C GLU A 73 -10.43 8.84 -25.52
N SER A 74 -11.56 8.82 -24.80
CA SER A 74 -12.39 7.64 -24.49
C SER A 74 -12.43 7.12 -23.04
N THR A 75 -13.67 7.11 -22.55
CA THR A 75 -14.27 6.45 -21.38
C THR A 75 -14.10 7.09 -19.98
N PRO A 76 -15.19 7.59 -19.35
CA PRO A 76 -15.20 7.86 -17.93
C PRO A 76 -15.30 6.51 -17.21
N LYS A 77 -14.14 5.91 -16.92
CA LYS A 77 -14.06 4.85 -15.92
C LYS A 77 -14.51 5.44 -14.60
N THR A 78 -15.59 4.88 -14.07
CA THR A 78 -16.07 5.05 -12.71
C THR A 78 -14.87 5.00 -11.77
N LYS A 79 -14.44 6.14 -11.23
CA LYS A 79 -13.45 6.18 -10.15
C LYS A 79 -14.13 5.57 -8.93
N LYS A 80 -14.00 4.23 -8.81
CA LYS A 80 -14.02 3.58 -7.50
C LYS A 80 -13.04 4.39 -6.65
N GLN A 81 -13.54 5.06 -5.63
CA GLN A 81 -12.70 5.61 -4.58
C GLN A 81 -12.03 4.39 -3.95
N GLY A 82 -10.84 4.05 -4.45
CA GLY A 82 -10.06 2.94 -3.91
C GLY A 82 -9.68 3.34 -2.49
N LEU A 83 -10.09 2.53 -1.52
CA LEU A 83 -9.56 2.63 -0.16
C LEU A 83 -8.03 2.72 -0.25
N SER A 84 -7.43 3.56 0.59
CA SER A 84 -5.97 3.60 0.68
C SER A 84 -5.44 2.21 1.07
N THR A 85 -4.23 1.86 0.66
CA THR A 85 -3.63 0.56 0.97
C THR A 85 -3.59 0.26 2.48
N THR A 86 -3.52 1.31 3.32
CA THR A 86 -3.63 1.22 4.78
C THR A 86 -5.06 0.88 5.25
N GLU A 87 -6.08 1.51 4.67
CA GLU A 87 -7.50 1.23 4.96
C GLU A 87 -7.89 -0.17 4.47
N GLN A 88 -7.30 -0.65 3.36
CA GLN A 88 -7.49 -2.01 2.87
C GLN A 88 -6.95 -3.03 3.87
N LYS A 89 -5.76 -2.80 4.44
CA LYS A 89 -5.16 -3.68 5.45
C LYS A 89 -6.05 -3.79 6.69
N GLN A 90 -6.52 -2.65 7.22
CA GLN A 90 -7.46 -2.61 8.35
C GLN A 90 -8.80 -3.29 8.02
N SER A 91 -9.30 -3.12 6.80
CA SER A 91 -10.54 -3.78 6.38
C SER A 91 -10.40 -5.31 6.36
N VAL A 92 -9.27 -5.83 5.86
CA VAL A 92 -9.00 -7.28 5.83
C VAL A 92 -8.82 -7.83 7.24
N GLU A 93 -8.20 -7.07 8.15
CA GLU A 93 -8.08 -7.41 9.57
C GLU A 93 -9.45 -7.50 10.27
N ILE A 94 -10.32 -6.51 10.08
CA ILE A 94 -11.69 -6.52 10.61
C ILE A 94 -12.50 -7.71 10.05
N LEU A 95 -12.29 -8.08 8.78
CA LEU A 95 -12.98 -9.23 8.18
C LEU A 95 -12.52 -10.56 8.79
N LYS A 96 -11.23 -10.69 9.14
CA LYS A 96 -10.69 -11.83 9.88
C LYS A 96 -11.27 -11.91 11.29
N GLU A 97 -11.26 -10.80 12.03
CA GLU A 97 -11.81 -10.72 13.40
C GLU A 97 -13.29 -11.09 13.47
N LYS A 98 -14.05 -10.75 12.42
CA LYS A 98 -15.46 -11.12 12.28
C LYS A 98 -15.69 -12.57 11.85
N GLY A 99 -14.63 -13.36 11.64
CA GLY A 99 -14.72 -14.74 11.16
C GLY A 99 -15.24 -14.87 9.73
N LEU A 100 -15.20 -13.78 8.94
CA LEU A 100 -15.64 -13.77 7.54
C LEU A 100 -14.56 -14.24 6.57
N LEU A 101 -13.32 -14.29 7.03
CA LEU A 101 -12.17 -14.84 6.30
C LEU A 101 -11.58 -15.98 7.12
N ASN A 102 -11.21 -17.06 6.45
CA ASN A 102 -10.36 -18.07 7.07
C ASN A 102 -8.89 -17.60 7.09
N GLU A 103 -8.03 -18.28 7.87
CA GLU A 103 -6.63 -17.87 8.03
C GLU A 103 -5.88 -17.83 6.70
N SER A 104 -6.13 -18.80 5.81
CA SER A 104 -5.46 -18.87 4.50
C SER A 104 -5.87 -17.70 3.59
N GLU A 105 -7.16 -17.37 3.53
CA GLU A 105 -7.69 -16.25 2.74
C GLU A 105 -7.22 -14.90 3.28
N TYR A 106 -7.09 -14.79 4.60
CA TYR A 106 -6.53 -13.62 5.23
C TYR A 106 -5.08 -13.40 4.80
N GLN A 107 -4.24 -14.43 4.91
CA GLN A 107 -2.82 -14.33 4.53
C GLN A 107 -2.65 -14.00 3.04
N GLU A 108 -3.39 -14.66 2.15
CA GLU A 108 -3.32 -14.38 0.71
C GLU A 108 -3.69 -12.91 0.40
N LYS A 109 -4.70 -12.36 1.07
CA LYS A 109 -5.13 -10.98 0.86
C LYS A 109 -4.15 -9.97 1.45
N ILE A 110 -3.57 -10.25 2.61
CA ILE A 110 -2.54 -9.41 3.22
C ILE A 110 -1.28 -9.39 2.35
N ASP A 111 -0.85 -10.53 1.81
CA ASP A 111 0.31 -10.61 0.91
C ASP A 111 0.14 -9.74 -0.34
N ILE A 112 -1.06 -9.74 -0.92
CA ILE A 112 -1.38 -8.89 -2.09
C ILE A 112 -1.32 -7.40 -1.71
N ILE A 113 -1.89 -7.02 -0.56
CA ILE A 113 -1.88 -5.63 -0.08
C ILE A 113 -0.45 -5.18 0.20
N GLU A 114 0.37 -6.02 0.84
CA GLU A 114 1.75 -5.69 1.15
C GLU A 114 2.62 -5.58 -0.11
N LYS A 115 2.41 -6.44 -1.11
CA LYS A 115 3.02 -6.29 -2.44
C LYS A 115 2.63 -4.95 -3.07
N GLN A 116 1.37 -4.54 -2.98
CA GLN A 116 0.92 -3.26 -3.53
C GLN A 116 1.54 -2.06 -2.78
N ILE A 117 1.62 -2.11 -1.45
CA ILE A 117 2.28 -1.08 -0.63
C ILE A 117 3.75 -0.92 -1.04
N LYS A 118 4.45 -2.04 -1.28
CA LYS A 118 5.85 -2.03 -1.73
C LYS A 118 6.00 -1.33 -3.09
N ILE A 119 5.13 -1.67 -4.04
CA ILE A 119 5.10 -1.03 -5.36
C ILE A 119 4.81 0.47 -5.26
N ASP A 120 3.84 0.86 -4.43
CA ASP A 120 3.48 2.27 -4.23
C ASP A 120 4.62 3.06 -3.58
N LYS A 121 5.37 2.45 -2.66
CA LYS A 121 6.55 3.05 -2.03
C LYS A 121 7.66 3.28 -3.05
N ILE A 122 7.87 2.32 -3.96
CA ILE A 122 8.82 2.46 -5.08
C ILE A 122 8.42 3.64 -5.97
N TYR A 123 7.15 3.74 -6.36
CA TYR A 123 6.68 4.84 -7.22
C TYR A 123 6.72 6.22 -6.55
N LYS A 124 6.78 6.27 -5.21
CA LYS A 124 6.98 7.50 -4.45
C LYS A 124 8.45 7.76 -4.11
N SER A 125 9.36 6.84 -4.45
CA SER A 125 10.78 6.98 -4.13
C SER A 125 11.42 8.08 -4.96
N LYS A 126 12.46 8.71 -4.41
CA LYS A 126 13.19 9.78 -5.09
C LYS A 126 13.84 9.27 -6.38
N GLU A 127 14.33 8.05 -6.36
CA GLU A 127 14.97 7.37 -7.48
C GLU A 127 13.99 7.15 -8.64
N TYR A 128 12.77 6.67 -8.35
CA TYR A 128 11.73 6.53 -9.38
C TYR A 128 11.30 7.89 -9.94
N LEU A 129 11.10 8.88 -9.07
CA LEU A 129 10.74 10.24 -9.50
C LEU A 129 11.82 10.87 -10.38
N ASN A 130 13.10 10.61 -10.08
CA ASN A 130 14.22 11.03 -10.91
C ASN A 130 14.27 10.28 -12.25
N LEU A 131 14.05 8.96 -12.26
CA LEU A 131 13.96 8.20 -13.52
C LEU A 131 12.82 8.71 -14.39
N LYS A 132 11.68 9.03 -13.77
CA LYS A 132 10.50 9.56 -14.45
C LYS A 132 10.77 10.93 -15.05
N SER A 133 11.43 11.84 -14.32
CA SER A 133 11.78 13.16 -14.86
C SER A 133 12.80 13.08 -16.01
N LEU A 134 13.75 12.15 -15.95
CA LEU A 134 14.69 11.89 -17.03
C LEU A 134 13.99 11.31 -18.27
N PHE A 135 13.00 10.44 -18.09
CA PHE A 135 12.17 9.95 -19.18
C PHE A 135 11.31 11.07 -19.81
N GLU A 136 10.65 11.89 -18.98
CA GLU A 136 9.81 13.01 -19.44
C GLU A 136 10.61 14.10 -20.16
N SER A 137 11.89 14.27 -19.83
CA SER A 137 12.80 15.16 -20.55
C SER A 137 13.36 14.58 -21.87
N GLY A 138 12.98 13.34 -22.22
CA GLY A 138 13.41 12.67 -23.45
C GLY A 138 14.84 12.12 -23.41
N LEU A 139 15.48 12.06 -22.23
CA LEU A 139 16.82 11.50 -22.06
C LEU A 139 16.83 9.97 -22.10
N PHE A 140 15.69 9.33 -21.84
CA PHE A 140 15.54 7.88 -21.97
C PHE A 140 14.48 7.54 -23.01
N THR A 141 14.74 6.46 -23.74
CA THR A 141 13.70 5.75 -24.47
C THR A 141 12.76 5.05 -23.49
N LYS A 142 11.56 4.69 -23.98
CA LYS A 142 10.58 3.96 -23.17
C LYS A 142 11.16 2.64 -22.63
N ASP A 143 11.87 1.91 -23.47
CA ASP A 143 12.45 0.60 -23.11
C ASP A 143 13.54 0.74 -22.05
N GLU A 144 14.39 1.77 -22.14
CA GLU A 144 15.40 2.07 -21.11
C GLU A 144 14.78 2.47 -19.78
N PHE A 145 13.71 3.25 -19.80
CA PHE A 145 12.98 3.63 -18.60
C PHE A 145 12.35 2.40 -17.94
N GLU A 146 11.66 1.55 -18.69
CA GLU A 146 11.02 0.34 -18.18
C GLU A 146 12.05 -0.64 -17.57
N ASN A 147 13.15 -0.89 -18.28
CA ASN A 147 14.24 -1.74 -17.78
C ASN A 147 14.84 -1.19 -16.46
N LYS A 148 15.05 0.12 -16.36
CA LYS A 148 15.59 0.73 -15.13
C LYS A 148 14.59 0.68 -13.98
N VAL A 149 13.30 0.83 -14.25
CA VAL A 149 12.24 0.67 -13.23
C VAL A 149 12.16 -0.77 -12.73
N GLU A 150 12.34 -1.75 -13.61
CA GLU A 150 12.37 -3.17 -13.22
C GLU A 150 13.58 -3.51 -12.34
N LEU A 151 14.78 -3.01 -12.69
CA LEU A 151 15.96 -3.12 -11.83
C LEU A 151 15.73 -2.50 -10.45
N LEU A 152 15.01 -1.38 -10.40
CA LEU A 152 14.70 -0.70 -9.15
C LEU A 152 13.74 -1.50 -8.27
N LYS A 153 12.73 -2.17 -8.88
CA LYS A 153 11.84 -3.11 -8.19
C LYS A 153 12.59 -4.31 -7.63
N THR A 154 13.55 -4.82 -8.39
CA THR A 154 14.38 -5.96 -8.00
C THR A 154 15.25 -5.62 -6.79
N LYS A 155 15.99 -4.49 -6.85
CA LYS A 155 16.80 -4.01 -5.73
C LYS A 155 15.99 -3.68 -4.47
N ALA A 156 14.78 -3.13 -4.65
CA ALA A 156 13.88 -2.86 -3.53
C ALA A 156 13.34 -4.14 -2.87
N SER A 157 13.31 -5.25 -3.62
CA SER A 157 12.95 -6.57 -3.09
C SER A 157 14.14 -7.20 -2.35
N GLU A 158 15.36 -7.10 -2.90
CA GLU A 158 16.61 -7.57 -2.27
C GLU A 158 16.96 -6.81 -0.98
N ASN A 159 16.73 -5.49 -0.93
CA ASN A 159 16.95 -4.72 0.30
C ASN A 159 15.93 -5.05 1.41
N ASN A 160 14.74 -5.55 1.07
CA ASN A 160 13.76 -6.00 2.06
C ASN A 160 14.06 -7.41 2.57
N SER A 161 14.58 -8.32 1.73
CA SER A 161 15.02 -9.63 2.23
C SER A 161 16.16 -9.49 3.24
N PHE A 162 17.02 -8.47 3.07
CA PHE A 162 18.08 -8.14 4.04
C PHE A 162 17.51 -7.60 5.38
N ILE A 163 16.59 -6.62 5.34
CA ILE A 163 15.97 -6.07 6.56
C ILE A 163 15.11 -7.12 7.29
N GLN A 164 14.43 -7.99 6.54
CA GLN A 164 13.60 -9.03 7.09
C GLN A 164 14.43 -10.21 7.61
N SER A 165 15.58 -10.53 6.99
CA SER A 165 16.54 -11.48 7.54
C SER A 165 17.16 -11.00 8.84
N ASP A 166 17.43 -9.70 8.98
CA ASP A 166 17.96 -9.13 10.23
C ASP A 166 16.95 -9.24 11.38
N PHE A 167 15.67 -8.95 11.13
CA PHE A 167 14.61 -9.10 12.14
C PHE A 167 14.41 -10.56 12.57
N VAL A 168 14.43 -11.50 11.62
CA VAL A 168 14.34 -12.94 11.92
C VAL A 168 15.57 -13.41 12.70
N ARG A 169 16.76 -12.94 12.30
CA ARG A 169 18.02 -13.22 12.99
C ARG A 169 17.98 -12.77 14.44
N GLU A 170 17.55 -11.53 14.70
CA GLU A 170 17.39 -11.01 16.07
C GLU A 170 16.47 -11.87 16.93
N LYS A 171 15.36 -12.35 16.37
CA LYS A 171 14.42 -13.22 17.09
C LYS A 171 14.97 -14.61 17.36
N LEU A 172 15.75 -15.16 16.42
CA LEU A 172 16.36 -16.49 16.53
C LEU A 172 17.47 -16.53 17.57
N ILE A 173 18.17 -15.43 17.83
CA ILE A 173 19.23 -15.39 18.84
C ILE A 173 18.67 -15.80 20.21
N GLY A 174 19.33 -16.77 20.85
CA GLY A 174 18.97 -17.33 22.14
C GLY A 174 18.99 -18.85 22.18
N ILE A 175 18.50 -19.38 23.31
CA ILE A 175 18.50 -20.80 23.63
C ILE A 175 17.11 -21.37 23.36
N TRP A 176 17.05 -22.45 22.58
CA TRP A 176 15.82 -23.11 22.14
C TRP A 176 15.84 -24.57 22.54
N LYS A 177 14.75 -25.06 23.12
CA LYS A 177 14.72 -26.39 23.74
C LYS A 177 13.49 -27.18 23.35
N ASP A 178 13.67 -28.48 23.17
CA ASP A 178 12.59 -29.44 22.96
C ASP A 178 12.82 -30.76 23.73
N ASN A 179 12.18 -31.82 23.26
CA ASN A 179 12.33 -33.17 23.78
C ASN A 179 13.50 -33.94 23.15
N VAL A 180 14.32 -33.35 22.29
CA VAL A 180 15.51 -33.97 21.70
C VAL A 180 16.77 -33.33 22.29
N GLY A 181 16.78 -32.01 22.49
CA GLY A 181 17.93 -31.31 23.02
C GLY A 181 17.74 -29.80 23.14
N THR A 182 18.86 -29.10 23.10
CA THR A 182 18.91 -27.64 23.10
C THR A 182 19.71 -27.15 21.90
N ILE A 183 19.18 -26.17 21.18
CA ILE A 183 19.85 -25.44 20.09
C ILE A 183 20.05 -23.99 20.54
N GLU A 184 21.27 -23.50 20.42
CA GLU A 184 21.66 -22.14 20.76
C GLU A 184 22.09 -21.41 19.49
N PHE A 185 21.52 -20.24 19.24
CA PHE A 185 21.91 -19.35 18.14
C PHE A 185 22.52 -18.07 18.72
N TRP A 186 23.76 -17.77 18.33
CA TRP A 186 24.50 -16.61 18.80
C TRP A 186 24.61 -15.51 17.74
N ASP A 187 24.83 -14.29 18.20
CA ASP A 187 24.91 -13.07 17.38
C ASP A 187 26.16 -13.00 16.49
N ASP A 188 27.16 -13.83 16.75
CA ASP A 188 28.37 -14.01 15.95
C ASP A 188 28.21 -15.04 14.82
N ASN A 189 26.98 -15.49 14.56
CA ASN A 189 26.63 -16.55 13.61
C ASN A 189 27.13 -17.94 13.99
N THR A 190 27.48 -18.18 15.26
CA THR A 190 27.74 -19.53 15.75
C THR A 190 26.47 -20.19 16.30
N PHE A 191 26.39 -21.51 16.16
CA PHE A 191 25.33 -22.30 16.78
C PHE A 191 25.93 -23.45 17.58
N VAL A 192 25.19 -23.87 18.61
CA VAL A 192 25.51 -25.05 19.41
C VAL A 192 24.26 -25.91 19.53
N PHE A 193 24.37 -27.19 19.20
CA PHE A 193 23.33 -28.18 19.46
C PHE A 193 23.84 -29.18 20.50
N ASN A 194 23.08 -29.33 21.58
CA ASN A 194 23.34 -30.28 22.64
C ASN A 194 22.21 -31.31 22.68
N ASP A 195 22.50 -32.53 22.22
CA ASP A 195 21.56 -33.66 22.32
C ASP A 195 21.42 -34.11 23.79
N LYS A 196 20.30 -34.75 24.12
CA LYS A 196 20.07 -35.41 25.41
C LYS A 196 21.16 -36.41 25.82
N ASN A 197 21.87 -36.98 24.85
CA ASN A 197 22.99 -37.89 25.10
C ASN A 197 24.31 -37.17 25.46
N LYS A 198 24.29 -35.82 25.56
CA LYS A 198 25.45 -34.95 25.77
C LYS A 198 26.42 -34.88 24.60
N ASP A 199 25.99 -35.31 23.42
CA ASP A 199 26.72 -35.05 22.18
C ASP A 199 26.55 -33.58 21.80
N ILE A 200 27.68 -32.91 21.59
CA ILE A 200 27.73 -31.48 21.26
C ILE A 200 28.14 -31.34 19.80
N THR A 201 27.29 -30.68 19.02
CA THR A 201 27.57 -30.27 17.65
C THR A 201 27.64 -28.75 17.60
N ASN A 202 28.65 -28.20 16.94
CA ASN A 202 28.81 -26.77 16.76
C ASN A 202 29.11 -26.43 15.30
N GLY A 203 28.86 -25.18 14.95
CA GLY A 203 29.16 -24.68 13.61
C GLY A 203 28.65 -23.27 13.42
N SER A 204 28.35 -22.93 12.17
CA SER A 204 27.82 -21.61 11.80
C SER A 204 26.38 -21.69 11.33
N TRP A 205 25.62 -20.62 11.53
CA TRP A 205 24.28 -20.48 11.01
C TRP A 205 24.07 -19.17 10.25
N SER A 206 23.10 -19.14 9.35
CA SER A 206 22.64 -17.93 8.67
C SER A 206 21.16 -18.04 8.33
N VAL A 207 20.53 -16.91 8.04
CA VAL A 207 19.13 -16.87 7.56
C VAL A 207 19.13 -16.49 6.09
N ASP A 208 18.57 -17.36 5.25
CA ASP A 208 18.35 -17.10 3.83
C ASP A 208 16.87 -16.75 3.60
N ASN A 209 16.62 -15.63 2.91
CA ASN A 209 15.28 -15.17 2.51
C ASN A 209 14.23 -15.14 3.64
N SER A 210 14.65 -14.90 4.89
CA SER A 210 13.80 -14.80 6.09
C SER A 210 13.06 -16.06 6.55
N ASP A 211 12.99 -17.10 5.71
CA ASP A 211 12.20 -18.30 5.98
C ASP A 211 13.05 -19.58 6.06
N ILE A 212 14.36 -19.48 5.82
CA ILE A 212 15.27 -20.64 5.83
C ILE A 212 16.42 -20.36 6.79
N ILE A 213 16.61 -21.22 7.79
CA ILE A 213 17.82 -21.26 8.60
C ILE A 213 18.77 -22.25 7.96
N GLU A 214 19.95 -21.79 7.58
CA GLU A 214 21.02 -22.62 7.07
C GLU A 214 22.02 -22.91 8.18
N ILE A 215 22.24 -24.18 8.47
CA ILE A 215 23.18 -24.64 9.50
C ILE A 215 24.33 -25.36 8.81
N ARG A 216 25.56 -24.95 9.11
CA ARG A 216 26.78 -25.56 8.56
C ARG A 216 27.66 -26.12 9.67
N PHE A 217 27.91 -27.42 9.63
CA PHE A 217 28.78 -28.15 10.56
C PHE A 217 29.43 -29.35 9.86
N ASN A 218 30.67 -29.71 10.20
CA ASN A 218 31.37 -30.89 9.65
C ASN A 218 31.25 -31.05 8.12
N SER A 219 31.40 -29.95 7.37
CA SER A 219 31.25 -29.87 5.91
C SER A 219 29.84 -30.14 5.36
N ARG A 220 28.85 -30.34 6.22
CA ARG A 220 27.42 -30.46 5.85
C ARG A 220 26.77 -29.09 5.87
N LEU A 221 25.78 -28.92 5.01
CA LEU A 221 24.85 -27.80 5.00
C LEU A 221 23.45 -28.38 5.16
N GLU A 222 22.78 -28.01 6.23
CA GLU A 222 21.39 -28.38 6.49
C GLU A 222 20.49 -27.16 6.41
N LYS A 223 19.25 -27.35 5.95
CA LYS A 223 18.27 -26.29 5.73
C LYS A 223 17.01 -26.57 6.54
N PHE A 224 16.62 -25.58 7.32
CA PHE A 224 15.53 -25.64 8.27
C PHE A 224 14.51 -24.58 7.83
N TYR A 225 13.35 -25.01 7.35
CA TYR A 225 12.32 -24.12 6.83
C TYR A 225 11.45 -23.63 7.99
N ILE A 226 11.48 -22.35 8.29
CA ILE A 226 10.70 -21.74 9.37
C ILE A 226 9.21 -21.83 8.99
N LEU A 227 8.43 -22.47 9.85
CA LEU A 227 6.97 -22.53 9.74
C LEU A 227 6.30 -21.46 10.60
N GLU A 228 6.85 -21.21 11.79
CA GLU A 228 6.36 -20.20 12.73
C GLU A 228 7.51 -19.71 13.62
N LEU A 229 7.64 -18.40 13.81
CA LEU A 229 8.63 -17.80 14.70
C LEU A 229 8.00 -16.71 15.57
N SER A 230 8.03 -16.92 16.88
CA SER A 230 7.59 -15.98 17.91
C SER A 230 8.67 -15.82 18.98
N GLU A 231 8.45 -14.90 19.93
CA GLU A 231 9.36 -14.69 21.07
C GLU A 231 9.60 -15.94 21.94
N LYS A 232 8.69 -16.93 21.88
CA LYS A 232 8.72 -18.11 22.76
C LYS A 232 8.75 -19.43 22.01
N THR A 233 8.50 -19.44 20.72
CA THR A 233 8.30 -20.68 19.95
C THR A 233 8.86 -20.53 18.55
N LEU A 234 9.63 -21.54 18.15
CA LEU A 234 10.18 -21.71 16.81
C LEU A 234 9.70 -23.06 16.29
N SER A 235 8.85 -23.05 15.28
CA SER A 235 8.44 -24.24 14.54
C SER A 235 9.13 -24.24 13.18
N TYR A 236 9.71 -25.38 12.80
CA TYR A 236 10.43 -25.52 11.53
C TYR A 236 10.25 -26.91 10.92
N GLU A 237 10.52 -27.03 9.63
CA GLU A 237 10.55 -28.28 8.89
C GLU A 237 11.99 -28.61 8.49
N HIS A 238 12.40 -29.86 8.72
CA HIS A 238 13.69 -30.41 8.32
C HIS A 238 13.50 -31.87 7.91
N ASN A 239 14.02 -32.25 6.74
CA ASN A 239 13.88 -33.62 6.18
C ASN A 239 12.44 -34.15 6.20
N ASN A 240 11.48 -33.33 5.77
CA ASN A 240 10.02 -33.61 5.75
C ASN A 240 9.40 -33.90 7.14
N SER A 241 10.12 -33.57 8.22
CA SER A 241 9.66 -33.70 9.60
C SER A 241 9.50 -32.33 10.22
N ARG A 242 8.47 -32.16 11.05
CA ARG A 242 8.18 -30.89 11.74
C ARG A 242 8.69 -30.94 13.18
N PHE A 243 9.31 -29.86 13.59
CA PHE A 243 9.90 -29.68 14.91
C PHE A 243 9.39 -28.38 15.52
N THR A 244 9.28 -28.35 16.85
CA THR A 244 8.87 -27.17 17.60
C THR A 244 9.75 -27.02 18.83
N LEU A 245 10.48 -25.92 18.89
CA LEU A 245 11.34 -25.56 20.02
C LEU A 245 10.69 -24.44 20.82
N LYS A 246 10.95 -24.43 22.13
CA LYS A 246 10.55 -23.34 23.03
C LYS A 246 11.78 -22.54 23.44
N LYS A 247 11.66 -21.21 23.43
CA LYS A 247 12.75 -20.33 23.88
C LYS A 247 12.91 -20.45 25.39
N GLU A 248 14.13 -20.73 25.85
CA GLU A 248 14.47 -20.75 27.27
C GLU A 248 14.74 -19.31 27.71
N ASN A 249 14.01 -18.84 28.72
CA ASN A 249 14.24 -17.51 29.25
C ASN A 249 15.62 -17.49 29.93
N LEU A 250 16.53 -16.65 29.45
CA LEU A 250 17.74 -16.31 30.18
C LEU A 250 17.30 -15.58 31.46
N ILE A 251 17.47 -16.23 32.61
CA ILE A 251 17.20 -15.67 33.96
C ILE A 251 18.36 -14.74 34.33
#